data_AF-A0A7C2MYY2-F1
#
_entry.id   AF-A0A7C2MYY2-F1
#
_cell.length_a   1.000
_cell.length_b   1.000
_cell.length_c   1.000
_cell.angle_alpha   90.00
_cell.angle_beta   90.00
_cell.angle_gamma   90.00
#
_symmetry.space_group_name_H-M   'P 1'
#
loop_
_entity.id
_entity.type
_entity.pdbx_description
1 polymer ?
#
loop_
_entity_poly.entity_id
_entity_poly.type
_entity_poly.pdbx_seq_one_letter_code
_entity_poly.pdbx_strand_id
1 'polypeptide(L)'
;MEILRAFIIAKREWENIRISLERCGDIGEFDSDHPVNSRLTQLEGSRLVTNLLEMEDRFPSQRYFTPEAAYVFSTLASSAGERLGLVGKLAQTFGRGYSWVRTGWFDLDGIENQHVIKQMIFFNLFYPFPQEPTWEFNSPEVKQKLKDVFENFVKWQDKPSSYVLDVKRYRSQLENLFGLAAH
;
A
#
# COMPACT_ATOMS: atom_id res chain seq x y z
N MET A 1 -6.29 21.15 -18.40
CA MET A 1 -7.11 21.20 -17.17
C MET A 1 -7.06 19.91 -16.35
N GLU A 2 -6.99 18.74 -17.00
CA GLU A 2 -6.98 17.43 -16.33
C GLU A 2 -5.76 17.16 -15.44
N ILE A 3 -4.56 17.62 -15.82
CA ILE A 3 -3.36 17.47 -14.97
C ILE A 3 -3.52 18.20 -13.64
N LEU A 4 -4.05 19.43 -13.67
CA LEU A 4 -4.24 20.21 -12.44
C LEU A 4 -5.21 19.49 -11.50
N ARG A 5 -6.28 18.91 -12.05
CA ARG A 5 -7.22 18.08 -11.29
C ARG A 5 -6.52 16.85 -10.71
N ALA A 6 -5.75 16.11 -11.51
CA ALA A 6 -4.98 14.96 -11.04
C ALA A 6 -3.98 15.34 -9.94
N PHE A 7 -3.31 16.50 -10.03
CA PHE A 7 -2.40 16.99 -9.02
C PHE A 7 -3.11 17.29 -7.69
N ILE A 8 -4.30 17.90 -7.74
CA ILE A 8 -5.13 18.15 -6.56
C ILE A 8 -5.53 16.83 -5.90
N ILE A 9 -5.94 15.84 -6.68
CA ILE A 9 -6.29 14.50 -6.19
C ILE A 9 -5.06 13.83 -5.55
N ALA A 10 -3.91 13.86 -6.23
CA ALA A 10 -2.67 13.27 -5.72
C ALA A 10 -2.24 13.91 -4.39
N LYS A 11 -2.30 15.24 -4.29
CA LYS A 11 -1.99 15.97 -3.05
C LYS A 11 -2.95 15.58 -1.91
N ARG A 12 -4.25 15.46 -2.20
CA ARG A 12 -5.25 15.00 -1.21
C ARG A 12 -4.93 13.59 -0.71
N GLU A 13 -4.65 12.67 -1.61
CA GLU A 13 -4.36 11.28 -1.23
C GLU A 13 -3.00 11.11 -0.56
N TRP A 14 -2.02 11.95 -0.91
CA TRP A 14 -0.77 12.02 -0.18
C TRP A 14 -0.97 12.41 1.27
N GLU A 15 -1.79 13.43 1.54
CA GLU A 15 -2.07 13.84 2.91
C GLU A 15 -2.80 12.74 3.70
N ASN A 16 -3.74 12.03 3.05
CA ASN A 16 -4.36 10.85 3.64
C ASN A 16 -3.33 9.78 4.03
N ILE A 17 -2.35 9.52 3.15
CA ILE A 17 -1.25 8.58 3.42
C ILE A 17 -0.38 9.11 4.58
N ARG A 18 -0.01 10.39 4.57
CA ARG A 18 0.78 11.03 5.63
C ARG A 18 0.12 10.84 7.00
N ILE A 19 -1.18 11.09 7.10
CA ILE A 19 -1.94 10.87 8.33
C ILE A 19 -1.90 9.39 8.72
N SER A 20 -2.18 8.47 7.80
CA SER A 20 -2.22 7.03 8.10
C SER A 20 -0.86 6.47 8.56
N LEU A 21 0.25 7.07 8.11
CA LEU A 21 1.62 6.67 8.39
C LEU A 21 2.29 7.53 9.46
N GLU A 22 1.58 8.43 10.14
CA GLU A 22 2.16 9.37 11.11
C GLU A 22 2.98 8.68 12.22
N ARG A 23 2.60 7.44 12.57
CA ARG A 23 3.30 6.63 13.58
C ARG A 23 4.58 5.98 13.04
N CYS A 24 4.73 5.86 11.73
CA CYS A 24 5.94 5.36 11.08
C CYS A 24 7.01 6.45 10.95
N GLY A 25 6.59 7.73 10.90
CA GLY A 25 7.44 8.90 10.73
C GLY A 25 6.78 9.95 9.85
N ASP A 26 7.44 11.09 9.66
CA ASP A 26 6.95 12.13 8.74
C ASP A 26 7.48 11.89 7.32
N ILE A 27 6.56 11.73 6.37
CA ILE A 27 6.89 11.58 4.94
C ILE A 27 7.01 12.93 4.22
N GLY A 28 6.81 14.04 4.94
CA GLY A 28 6.85 15.40 4.41
C GLY A 28 5.68 15.73 3.49
N GLU A 29 5.69 16.96 2.98
CA GLU A 29 4.64 17.45 2.09
C GLU A 29 4.72 16.86 0.69
N PHE A 30 3.62 16.95 -0.05
CA PHE A 30 3.58 16.58 -1.46
C PHE A 30 4.41 17.57 -2.29
N ASP A 31 5.60 17.14 -2.68
CA ASP A 31 6.60 17.96 -3.39
C ASP A 31 6.63 17.62 -4.88
N SER A 32 6.29 18.56 -5.77
CA SER A 32 6.27 18.37 -7.23
C SER A 32 7.60 17.91 -7.83
N ASP A 33 8.72 18.16 -7.14
CA ASP A 33 10.07 17.87 -7.64
C ASP A 33 10.55 16.46 -7.24
N HIS A 34 9.82 15.79 -6.34
CA HIS A 34 10.11 14.42 -5.97
C HIS A 34 9.86 13.46 -7.14
N PRO A 35 10.68 12.40 -7.36
CA PRO A 35 10.63 11.55 -8.57
C PRO A 35 9.26 10.96 -8.97
N VAL A 36 8.34 10.79 -8.02
CA VAL A 36 6.97 10.32 -8.29
C VAL A 36 6.03 11.45 -8.69
N ASN A 37 6.27 12.65 -8.17
CA ASN A 37 5.52 13.85 -8.48
C ASN A 37 6.08 14.53 -9.73
N SER A 38 7.38 14.40 -9.99
CA SER A 38 8.02 14.77 -11.24
C SER A 38 7.51 13.93 -12.40
N ARG A 39 7.11 12.67 -12.16
CA ARG A 39 6.44 11.83 -13.18
C ARG A 39 5.01 12.28 -13.49
N LEU A 40 4.32 12.95 -12.55
CA LEU A 40 3.03 13.59 -12.81
C LEU A 40 3.20 14.83 -13.69
N THR A 41 4.31 15.57 -13.53
CA THR A 41 4.59 16.80 -14.27
C THR A 41 5.28 16.57 -15.61
N GLN A 42 6.00 15.46 -15.79
CA GLN A 42 6.80 15.20 -16.99
C GLN A 42 6.01 14.65 -18.19
N LEU A 43 4.82 14.08 -18.01
CA LEU A 43 4.04 13.49 -19.09
C LEU A 43 2.53 13.74 -18.92
N GLU A 44 2.00 14.64 -19.76
CA GLU A 44 0.60 14.61 -20.19
C GLU A 44 0.32 13.21 -20.78
N GLY A 45 -0.31 12.33 -19.99
CA GLY A 45 -0.55 10.92 -20.35
C GLY A 45 0.14 9.88 -19.46
N SER A 46 0.71 10.24 -18.32
CA SER A 46 1.21 9.23 -17.39
C SER A 46 0.06 8.34 -16.88
N ARG A 47 0.31 7.03 -16.78
CA ARG A 47 -0.67 6.06 -16.23
C ARG A 47 -1.22 6.51 -14.88
N LEU A 48 -0.42 7.18 -14.06
CA LEU A 48 -0.85 7.72 -12.77
C LEU A 48 -1.90 8.83 -12.92
N VAL A 49 -1.75 9.76 -13.89
CA VAL A 49 -2.76 10.81 -14.14
C VAL A 49 -4.10 10.19 -14.53
N THR A 50 -4.10 9.25 -15.48
CA THR A 50 -5.32 8.55 -15.90
C THR A 50 -5.99 7.83 -14.72
N ASN A 51 -5.20 7.08 -13.93
CA ASN A 51 -5.74 6.35 -12.78
C ASN A 51 -6.23 7.29 -11.66
N LEU A 52 -5.62 8.45 -11.45
CA LEU A 52 -6.10 9.45 -10.49
C LEU A 52 -7.47 10.00 -10.89
N LEU A 53 -7.65 10.34 -12.16
CA LEU A 53 -8.90 10.89 -12.67
C LEU A 53 -10.01 9.83 -12.66
N GLU A 54 -9.72 8.62 -13.15
CA GLU A 54 -10.68 7.53 -13.15
C GLU A 54 -11.05 7.07 -11.73
N MET A 55 -10.09 7.03 -10.80
CA MET A 55 -10.37 6.78 -9.39
C MET A 55 -11.36 7.81 -8.83
N GLU A 56 -11.14 9.10 -9.11
CA GLU A 56 -12.03 10.17 -8.64
C GLU A 56 -13.42 10.06 -9.25
N ASP A 57 -13.50 9.77 -10.55
CA ASP A 57 -14.78 9.67 -11.27
C ASP A 57 -15.60 8.45 -10.81
N ARG A 58 -14.94 7.36 -10.41
CA ARG A 58 -15.60 6.15 -9.89
C ARG A 58 -15.87 6.19 -8.39
N PHE A 59 -15.26 7.11 -7.66
CA PHE A 59 -15.37 7.20 -6.20
C PHE A 59 -16.83 7.30 -5.68
N PRO A 60 -17.77 8.02 -6.32
CA PRO A 60 -19.14 8.12 -5.82
C PRO A 60 -19.89 6.79 -5.75
N SER A 61 -19.60 5.86 -6.67
CA SER A 61 -20.29 4.57 -6.78
C SER A 61 -19.52 3.41 -6.18
N GLN A 62 -18.19 3.42 -6.28
CA GLN A 62 -17.33 2.28 -5.90
C GLN A 62 -16.35 2.60 -4.77
N ARG A 63 -16.36 3.85 -4.26
CA ARG A 63 -15.36 4.34 -3.30
C ARG A 63 -13.95 4.05 -3.82
N TYR A 64 -13.06 3.55 -2.99
CA TYR A 64 -11.71 3.13 -3.41
C TYR A 64 -11.63 1.66 -3.84
N PHE A 65 -12.74 0.92 -3.94
CA PHE A 65 -12.73 -0.48 -4.38
C PHE A 65 -12.63 -0.57 -5.91
N THR A 66 -11.53 -0.07 -6.47
CA THR A 66 -11.27 -0.04 -7.92
C THR A 66 -9.80 -0.35 -8.23
N PRO A 67 -9.50 -0.91 -9.40
CA PRO A 67 -8.11 -1.14 -9.81
C PRO A 67 -7.32 0.16 -9.95
N GLU A 68 -7.99 1.27 -10.31
CA GLU A 68 -7.35 2.58 -10.44
C GLU A 68 -6.92 3.14 -9.08
N ALA A 69 -7.78 3.01 -8.06
CA ALA A 69 -7.42 3.35 -6.69
C ALA A 69 -6.25 2.49 -6.20
N ALA A 70 -6.26 1.19 -6.51
CA ALA A 70 -5.18 0.29 -6.13
C ALA A 70 -3.83 0.70 -6.76
N TYR A 71 -3.85 1.11 -8.03
CA TYR A 71 -2.65 1.61 -8.70
C TYR A 71 -2.13 2.90 -8.06
N VAL A 72 -3.03 3.86 -7.80
CA VAL A 72 -2.70 5.15 -7.18
C VAL A 72 -2.09 4.95 -5.80
N PHE A 73 -2.79 4.24 -4.91
CA PHE A 73 -2.30 4.03 -3.54
C PHE A 73 -1.02 3.20 -3.51
N SER A 74 -0.87 2.20 -4.39
CA SER A 74 0.39 1.46 -4.48
C SER A 74 1.55 2.39 -4.82
N THR A 75 1.37 3.30 -5.77
CA THR A 75 2.41 4.22 -6.24
C THR A 75 2.77 5.25 -5.17
N LEU A 76 1.76 5.92 -4.60
CA LEU A 76 1.98 6.96 -3.59
C LEU A 76 2.53 6.37 -2.29
N ALA A 77 1.99 5.26 -1.81
CA ALA A 77 2.47 4.64 -0.56
C ALA A 77 3.86 4.01 -0.70
N SER A 78 4.25 3.53 -1.89
CA SER A 78 5.64 3.14 -2.14
C SER A 78 6.59 4.32 -2.00
N SER A 79 6.22 5.47 -2.54
CA SER A 79 7.01 6.70 -2.42
C SER A 79 7.10 7.17 -0.97
N ALA A 80 6.00 7.08 -0.23
CA ALA A 80 5.98 7.33 1.21
C ALA A 80 6.94 6.40 1.96
N GLY A 81 6.95 5.11 1.62
CA GLY A 81 7.90 4.13 2.17
C GLY A 81 9.36 4.49 1.87
N GLU A 82 9.65 4.98 0.66
CA GLU A 82 11.00 5.47 0.30
C GLU A 82 11.41 6.67 1.15
N ARG A 83 10.51 7.63 1.36
CA ARG A 83 10.77 8.80 2.22
C ARG A 83 10.99 8.43 3.69
N LEU A 84 10.39 7.33 4.15
CA LEU A 84 10.64 6.77 5.48
C LEU A 84 11.92 5.92 5.55
N GLY A 85 12.63 5.73 4.43
CA GLY A 85 13.92 5.04 4.39
C GLY A 85 13.91 3.60 3.86
N LEU A 86 12.78 3.10 3.33
CA LEU A 86 12.76 1.80 2.64
C LEU A 86 13.36 1.93 1.23
N VAL A 87 14.07 0.89 0.78
CA VAL A 87 14.80 0.93 -0.49
C VAL A 87 14.14 0.01 -1.53
N GLY A 88 13.87 0.58 -2.71
CA GLY A 88 13.52 -0.15 -3.94
C GLY A 88 12.36 -1.13 -3.77
N LYS A 89 12.65 -2.43 -3.90
CA LYS A 89 11.62 -3.49 -3.89
C LYS A 89 10.87 -3.60 -2.56
N LEU A 90 11.48 -3.20 -1.43
CA LEU A 90 10.81 -3.21 -0.13
C LEU A 90 9.76 -2.11 -0.05
N ALA A 91 10.09 -0.88 -0.47
CA ALA A 91 9.13 0.22 -0.55
C ALA A 91 7.98 -0.09 -1.53
N GLN A 92 8.29 -0.69 -2.68
CA GLN A 92 7.28 -1.19 -3.64
C GLN A 92 6.33 -2.22 -3.03
N THR A 93 6.88 -3.12 -2.21
CA THR A 93 6.11 -4.18 -1.55
C THR A 93 5.24 -3.61 -0.44
N PHE A 94 5.77 -2.68 0.35
CA PHE A 94 5.03 -1.97 1.38
C PHE A 94 3.85 -1.21 0.78
N GLY A 95 4.08 -0.43 -0.29
CA GLY A 95 3.02 0.35 -0.94
C GLY A 95 1.89 -0.51 -1.51
N ARG A 96 2.21 -1.66 -2.12
CA ARG A 96 1.18 -2.60 -2.59
C ARG A 96 0.34 -3.18 -1.45
N GLY A 97 0.96 -3.52 -0.33
CA GLY A 97 0.23 -4.01 0.83
C GLY A 97 -0.64 -2.93 1.48
N TYR A 98 -0.11 -1.71 1.62
CA TYR A 98 -0.88 -0.54 2.05
C TYR A 98 -2.12 -0.33 1.16
N SER A 99 -1.91 -0.36 -0.16
CA SER A 99 -2.96 -0.21 -1.15
C SER A 99 -4.07 -1.25 -0.97
N TRP A 100 -3.70 -2.50 -0.74
CA TRP A 100 -4.68 -3.56 -0.51
C TRP A 100 -5.55 -3.27 0.71
N VAL A 101 -4.95 -2.91 1.85
CA VAL A 101 -5.72 -2.59 3.07
C VAL A 101 -6.60 -1.35 2.86
N ARG A 102 -6.11 -0.35 2.11
CA ARG A 102 -6.83 0.90 1.85
C ARG A 102 -8.02 0.74 0.91
N THR A 103 -7.87 -0.08 -0.11
CA THR A 103 -8.84 -0.17 -1.21
C THR A 103 -9.74 -1.39 -1.09
N GLY A 104 -9.29 -2.44 -0.39
CA GLY A 104 -9.87 -3.78 -0.46
C GLY A 104 -9.65 -4.47 -1.81
N TRP A 105 -9.11 -3.76 -2.81
CA TRP A 105 -8.91 -4.29 -4.15
C TRP A 105 -7.62 -5.11 -4.18
N PHE A 106 -7.76 -6.36 -4.61
CA PHE A 106 -6.68 -7.30 -4.72
C PHE A 106 -6.60 -7.79 -6.16
N ASP A 107 -5.51 -7.43 -6.84
CA ASP A 107 -5.26 -7.93 -8.18
C ASP A 107 -4.77 -9.38 -8.10
N LEU A 108 -5.63 -10.30 -8.56
CA LEU A 108 -5.37 -11.74 -8.61
C LEU A 108 -4.63 -12.14 -9.90
N ASP A 109 -4.45 -11.25 -10.87
CA ASP A 109 -3.70 -11.57 -12.08
C ASP A 109 -2.19 -11.47 -11.80
N GLY A 110 -1.51 -12.63 -11.89
CA GLY A 110 -0.07 -12.74 -11.61
C GLY A 110 0.30 -13.36 -10.26
N ILE A 111 -0.56 -14.25 -9.71
CA ILE A 111 -0.24 -15.14 -8.57
C ILE A 111 0.79 -16.20 -9.00
N GLU A 112 1.94 -15.79 -9.49
CA GLU A 112 3.12 -16.65 -9.52
C GLU A 112 3.91 -16.37 -8.25
N ASN A 113 3.96 -17.39 -7.36
CA ASN A 113 4.90 -17.78 -6.30
C ASN A 113 5.77 -16.73 -5.53
N GLN A 114 6.05 -15.54 -6.05
CA GLN A 114 6.77 -14.44 -5.41
C GLN A 114 5.86 -13.37 -4.77
N HIS A 115 4.56 -13.33 -5.12
CA HIS A 115 3.60 -12.37 -4.55
C HIS A 115 2.97 -12.81 -3.22
N VAL A 116 3.01 -14.11 -2.94
CA VAL A 116 2.46 -14.77 -1.75
C VAL A 116 2.96 -14.08 -0.47
N ILE A 117 4.27 -13.81 -0.35
CA ILE A 117 4.85 -13.20 0.85
C ILE A 117 4.24 -11.82 1.17
N LYS A 118 4.06 -10.99 0.14
CA LYS A 118 3.58 -9.60 0.27
C LYS A 118 2.14 -9.56 0.80
N GLN A 119 1.34 -10.54 0.38
CA GLN A 119 -0.05 -10.69 0.73
C GLN A 119 -0.18 -11.22 2.16
N MET A 120 0.66 -12.17 2.56
CA MET A 120 0.59 -12.83 3.86
C MET A 120 0.92 -11.92 5.05
N ILE A 121 1.83 -10.94 4.89
CA ILE A 121 2.23 -10.05 5.99
C ILE A 121 1.09 -9.10 6.35
N PHE A 122 0.56 -8.41 5.35
CA PHE A 122 -0.59 -7.52 5.55
C PHE A 122 -1.82 -8.35 5.92
N PHE A 123 -2.03 -9.52 5.30
CA PHE A 123 -3.12 -10.42 5.66
C PHE A 123 -3.04 -10.85 7.14
N ASN A 124 -1.89 -11.34 7.62
CA ASN A 124 -1.78 -11.80 9.00
C ASN A 124 -1.89 -10.70 10.06
N LEU A 125 -1.60 -9.44 9.72
CA LEU A 125 -1.68 -8.32 10.66
C LEU A 125 -3.04 -7.61 10.61
N PHE A 126 -3.70 -7.61 9.45
CA PHE A 126 -5.02 -6.99 9.26
C PHE A 126 -6.18 -8.00 9.26
N TYR A 127 -5.91 -9.31 9.31
CA TYR A 127 -6.88 -10.40 9.44
C TYR A 127 -6.60 -11.22 10.73
N PRO A 128 -7.59 -11.76 11.48
CA PRO A 128 -8.99 -11.95 11.15
C PRO A 128 -9.89 -11.01 11.95
N PHE A 129 -10.35 -9.93 11.34
CA PHE A 129 -11.56 -9.25 11.80
C PHE A 129 -12.64 -9.39 10.73
N PRO A 130 -13.59 -10.34 10.91
CA PRO A 130 -14.75 -10.49 10.04
C PRO A 130 -15.84 -9.49 10.42
N GLN A 131 -15.50 -8.21 10.63
CA GLN A 131 -16.50 -7.18 10.96
C GLN A 131 -16.27 -5.92 10.12
N GLU A 132 -17.03 -5.90 9.02
CA GLU A 132 -17.52 -4.77 8.27
C GLU A 132 -16.55 -3.73 7.66
N PRO A 133 -16.89 -3.16 6.48
CA PRO A 133 -16.12 -2.11 5.80
C PRO A 133 -16.18 -0.74 6.51
N THR A 134 -16.58 -0.69 7.78
CA THR A 134 -16.88 0.55 8.54
C THR A 134 -15.71 1.08 9.36
N TRP A 135 -14.58 0.37 9.42
CA TRP A 135 -13.43 0.86 10.18
C TRP A 135 -12.83 2.15 9.58
N GLU A 136 -12.58 3.12 10.45
CA GLU A 136 -11.92 4.36 10.09
C GLU A 136 -10.45 4.06 9.79
N PHE A 137 -10.04 4.16 8.53
CA PHE A 137 -8.66 3.81 8.12
C PHE A 137 -7.58 4.65 8.83
N ASN A 138 -7.93 5.83 9.34
CA ASN A 138 -7.02 6.70 10.09
C ASN A 138 -7.16 6.50 11.61
N SER A 139 -7.82 5.43 12.07
CA SER A 139 -7.94 5.15 13.50
C SER A 139 -6.56 4.85 14.13
N PRO A 140 -6.40 5.10 15.44
CA PRO A 140 -5.18 4.76 16.16
C PRO A 140 -4.74 3.30 15.99
N GLU A 141 -5.69 2.37 15.90
CA GLU A 141 -5.45 0.94 15.73
C GLU A 141 -4.86 0.61 14.35
N VAL A 142 -5.43 1.18 13.27
CA VAL A 142 -4.89 1.00 11.92
C VAL A 142 -3.49 1.60 11.81
N LYS A 143 -3.30 2.81 12.34
CA LYS A 143 -2.00 3.48 12.39
C LYS A 143 -0.95 2.65 13.14
N GLN A 144 -1.33 2.03 14.26
CA GLN A 144 -0.43 1.15 15.00
C GLN A 144 -0.06 -0.09 14.19
N LYS A 145 -1.03 -0.75 13.55
CA LYS A 145 -0.76 -1.91 12.69
C LYS A 145 0.14 -1.55 11.50
N LEU A 146 -0.09 -0.39 10.87
CA LEU A 146 0.76 0.11 9.79
C LEU A 146 2.21 0.34 10.27
N LYS A 147 2.40 0.88 11.47
CA LYS A 147 3.72 1.00 12.11
C LYS A 147 4.37 -0.37 12.31
N ASP A 148 3.64 -1.32 12.90
CA ASP A 148 4.17 -2.67 13.17
C ASP A 148 4.57 -3.39 11.87
N VAL A 149 3.78 -3.22 10.80
CA VAL A 149 4.17 -3.68 9.45
C VAL A 149 5.44 -2.99 9.00
N PHE A 150 5.48 -1.65 9.04
CA PHE A 150 6.63 -0.88 8.55
C PHE A 150 7.93 -1.26 9.26
N GLU A 151 7.90 -1.44 10.58
CA GLU A 151 9.08 -1.86 11.37
C GLU A 151 9.60 -3.25 10.94
N ASN A 152 8.72 -4.17 10.53
CA ASN A 152 9.16 -5.45 9.96
C ASN A 152 9.89 -5.25 8.62
N PHE A 153 9.42 -4.32 7.78
CA PHE A 153 10.11 -4.01 6.52
C PHE A 153 11.50 -3.40 6.76
N VAL A 154 11.63 -2.49 7.73
CA VAL A 154 12.93 -1.94 8.16
C VAL A 154 13.85 -3.07 8.64
N LYS A 155 13.35 -3.94 9.52
CA LYS A 155 14.11 -5.10 10.00
C LYS A 155 14.56 -6.04 8.87
N TRP A 156 13.73 -6.26 7.86
CA TRP A 156 14.12 -7.09 6.71
C TRP A 156 15.15 -6.41 5.82
N GLN A 157 15.09 -5.08 5.69
CA GLN A 157 16.11 -4.30 5.01
C GLN A 157 17.47 -4.45 5.72
N ASP A 158 17.48 -4.29 7.04
CA ASP A 158 18.71 -4.33 7.84
C ASP A 158 19.24 -5.77 8.02
N LYS A 159 18.34 -6.75 8.05
CA LYS A 159 18.66 -8.16 8.26
C LYS A 159 17.83 -9.06 7.34
N PRO A 160 18.26 -9.28 6.08
CA PRO A 160 17.52 -10.08 5.10
C PRO A 160 17.24 -11.53 5.54
N SER A 161 18.05 -12.11 6.42
CA SER A 161 17.78 -13.46 6.96
C SER A 161 16.53 -13.54 7.83
N SER A 162 16.10 -12.43 8.45
CA SER A 162 14.88 -12.38 9.25
C SER A 162 13.62 -12.48 8.39
N TYR A 163 13.65 -11.97 7.16
CA TYR A 163 12.58 -12.11 6.18
C TYR A 163 12.25 -13.58 5.91
N VAL A 164 13.27 -14.41 5.69
CA VAL A 164 13.07 -15.85 5.39
C VAL A 164 12.38 -16.57 6.55
N LEU A 165 12.70 -16.20 7.79
CA LEU A 165 12.08 -16.79 8.98
C LEU A 165 10.62 -16.33 9.13
N ASP A 166 10.36 -15.04 8.98
CA ASP A 166 9.00 -14.48 9.11
C ASP A 166 8.08 -15.05 8.02
N VAL A 167 8.56 -15.19 6.78
CA VAL A 167 7.83 -15.83 5.69
C VAL A 167 7.47 -17.27 5.98
N LYS A 168 8.42 -18.07 6.46
CA LYS A 168 8.16 -19.47 6.82
C LYS A 168 7.12 -19.57 7.94
N ARG A 169 7.23 -18.71 8.95
CA ARG A 169 6.27 -18.63 10.05
C ARG A 169 4.88 -18.28 9.55
N TYR A 170 4.75 -17.20 8.76
CA TYR A 170 3.47 -16.78 8.21
C TYR A 170 2.85 -17.84 7.29
N ARG A 171 3.67 -18.60 6.55
CA ARG A 171 3.19 -19.71 5.70
C ARG A 171 2.57 -20.81 6.52
N SER A 172 3.29 -21.28 7.54
CA SER A 172 2.77 -22.32 8.43
C SER A 172 1.46 -21.89 9.13
N GLN A 173 1.32 -20.61 9.48
CA GLN A 173 0.09 -20.09 10.08
C GLN A 173 -1.10 -20.09 9.12
N LEU A 174 -0.89 -19.73 7.85
CA LEU A 174 -1.94 -19.74 6.85
C LEU A 174 -2.34 -21.14 6.40
N GLU A 175 -1.38 -22.05 6.24
CA GLU A 175 -1.65 -23.47 5.96
C GLU A 175 -2.53 -24.07 7.08
N ASN A 176 -2.26 -23.72 8.33
CA ASN A 176 -3.08 -24.11 9.48
C ASN A 176 -4.48 -23.46 9.50
N LEU A 177 -4.60 -22.19 9.10
CA LEU A 177 -5.87 -21.45 9.09
C LEU A 177 -6.81 -21.87 7.95
N PHE A 178 -6.25 -22.18 6.79
CA PHE A 178 -7.00 -22.52 5.57
C PHE A 178 -7.08 -24.03 5.30
N GLY A 179 -6.52 -24.87 6.17
CA GLY A 179 -6.49 -26.32 5.96
C GLY A 179 -5.72 -26.73 4.70
N LEU A 180 -4.84 -25.86 4.18
CA LEU A 180 -3.98 -26.14 3.04
C LEU A 180 -2.74 -26.91 3.50
N ALA A 181 -2.95 -28.02 4.19
CA ALA A 181 -1.91 -29.03 4.34
C ALA A 181 -1.72 -29.66 2.95
N ALA A 182 -0.62 -29.31 2.30
CA ALA A 182 -0.24 -29.91 1.02
C ALA A 182 -0.22 -31.45 1.16
N HIS A 183 -1.03 -32.12 0.34
CA HIS A 183 -0.71 -33.45 -0.17
C HIS A 183 0.34 -33.32 -1.27
#